data_AF-A0A1H3JRR4-F1
#
_entry.id   AF-A0A1H3JRR4-F1
#
_cell.length_a   1.000
_cell.length_b   1.000
_cell.length_c   1.000
_cell.angle_alpha   90.00
_cell.angle_beta   90.00
_cell.angle_gamma   90.00
#
_symmetry.space_group_name_H-M   'P 1'
#
loop_
_entity.id
_entity.type
_entity.pdbx_description
1 polymer ?
#
loop_
_entity_poly.entity_id
_entity_poly.type
_entity_poly.pdbx_seq_one_letter_code
_entity_poly.pdbx_strand_id
1 'polypeptide(L)'
;MFLKAAASIILCTSFILGSFPLRFFPDVNKQRVDFRPAAYDGYEVTLVDGAKVNLQIVGGKMIFESDVDRDYNIQLFKTENNRIVRSFTMNGQSFEADLERFMDEETLYTVSLSYEAYGLTVFNSDNIIFKSGKDIHFWKNVNYEYNLDTCSELWTDSQSLKECLEPQNDIECDDPVLIAYSNKICEGAADDWEKVFRIYMFISSEMAYDNVEAEDTVSGYQDSAVDIIRDGKGLCEGFGNCFAALCRAQGIPAVVEFGIGFADYDEMTTRVPSSDDFADHAWAAVYLGDEWHFLDPTFDMIRYYNGPNDLEVYEYQMTYYLMPLESFSNDHRIYDADTRHGIPSAGYCGEHAQYEITRDGVCYISGWGTIKMPQGVNCFNKIVFDPESEITVIDEDCFIDCDLITTVILPDTVISINDCAFNSCEDLEYIYIPNGVTYIGQESFDCCDELSYVYIPDSVETIGMWAFDDDPRLYISLPSRFTDLTYEYNLDPMHIEYRYE
;
A
#
# COMPACT_ATOMS: atom_id res chain seq x y z
N MET A 1 1.61 -29.27 -10.79
CA MET A 1 1.52 -30.21 -11.95
C MET A 1 0.06 -30.39 -12.42
N PHE A 2 -0.78 -29.34 -12.39
CA PHE A 2 -2.10 -29.35 -13.02
C PHE A 2 -1.95 -28.88 -14.47
N LEU A 3 -1.64 -29.86 -15.34
CA LEU A 3 -1.34 -29.76 -16.77
C LEU A 3 -0.07 -28.97 -17.12
N LYS A 4 1.07 -29.67 -17.20
CA LYS A 4 2.17 -29.24 -18.08
C LYS A 4 1.58 -28.96 -19.48
N ALA A 5 1.71 -27.73 -19.99
CA ALA A 5 1.33 -27.29 -21.35
C ALA A 5 -0.14 -26.89 -21.60
N ALA A 6 -0.52 -25.66 -21.26
CA ALA A 6 -1.59 -25.01 -22.03
C ALA A 6 -1.22 -23.67 -22.69
N ALA A 7 -0.09 -23.01 -22.39
CA ALA A 7 0.21 -21.72 -23.04
C ALA A 7 1.66 -21.36 -23.44
N SER A 8 2.73 -22.06 -23.06
CA SER A 8 4.09 -21.55 -23.41
C SER A 8 4.95 -22.44 -24.33
N ILE A 9 4.38 -23.49 -24.93
CA ILE A 9 4.92 -24.01 -26.22
C ILE A 9 4.30 -23.18 -27.34
N ILE A 10 4.77 -21.95 -27.49
CA ILE A 10 5.11 -21.29 -28.77
C ILE A 10 6.15 -20.22 -28.38
N LEU A 11 7.41 -20.57 -28.05
CA LEU A 11 8.57 -20.16 -28.87
C LEU A 11 9.90 -20.64 -28.23
N CYS A 12 10.13 -21.96 -28.16
CA CYS A 12 11.48 -22.49 -27.91
C CYS A 12 12.08 -23.29 -29.08
N THR A 13 11.42 -23.34 -30.24
CA THR A 13 12.03 -23.90 -31.46
C THR A 13 11.60 -23.16 -32.72
N SER A 14 11.95 -21.88 -32.79
CA SER A 14 12.17 -21.20 -34.08
C SER A 14 13.22 -20.12 -33.88
N PHE A 15 14.43 -20.43 -34.33
CA PHE A 15 15.52 -19.51 -34.65
C PHE A 15 16.25 -18.79 -33.49
N ILE A 16 17.46 -19.31 -33.22
CA ILE A 16 18.64 -18.44 -33.30
C ILE A 16 18.57 -17.73 -34.65
N LEU A 17 18.38 -16.41 -34.64
CA LEU A 17 18.82 -15.39 -35.62
C LEU A 17 17.76 -14.29 -35.75
N GLY A 18 18.11 -13.10 -35.25
CA GLY A 18 17.80 -11.84 -35.89
C GLY A 18 16.38 -11.31 -35.72
N SER A 19 16.33 -10.12 -35.13
CA SER A 19 15.38 -9.05 -35.47
C SER A 19 13.91 -9.34 -35.24
N PHE A 20 13.35 -8.92 -34.11
CA PHE A 20 12.14 -8.08 -34.04
C PHE A 20 12.13 -7.31 -32.70
N PRO A 21 11.58 -6.08 -32.66
CA PRO A 21 11.79 -5.16 -31.57
C PRO A 21 10.87 -5.52 -30.41
N LEU A 22 11.46 -5.90 -29.28
CA LEU A 22 10.82 -5.61 -27.99
C LEU A 22 10.56 -4.10 -27.99
N ARG A 23 9.28 -3.69 -28.06
CA ARG A 23 8.88 -2.29 -27.86
C ARG A 23 9.06 -1.97 -26.39
N PHE A 24 10.31 -1.81 -25.98
CA PHE A 24 10.66 -1.11 -24.77
C PHE A 24 11.66 -0.04 -25.14
N PHE A 25 11.32 1.18 -24.74
CA PHE A 25 12.10 2.41 -24.85
C PHE A 25 12.48 2.86 -26.27
N PRO A 26 11.54 3.35 -27.10
CA PRO A 26 11.87 3.89 -28.41
C PRO A 26 12.71 5.19 -28.36
N ASP A 27 12.83 5.88 -27.22
CA ASP A 27 13.36 7.24 -27.22
C ASP A 27 14.21 7.68 -25.99
N VAL A 28 14.88 6.77 -25.27
CA VAL A 28 15.86 7.17 -24.23
C VAL A 28 16.99 8.05 -24.81
N ASN A 29 17.25 7.91 -26.11
CA ASN A 29 18.27 8.68 -26.81
C ASN A 29 17.89 10.13 -27.12
N LYS A 30 16.61 10.54 -27.05
CA LYS A 30 16.21 11.87 -27.52
C LYS A 30 16.15 12.96 -26.48
N GLN A 31 16.35 12.68 -25.20
CA GLN A 31 16.01 13.67 -24.18
C GLN A 31 17.20 13.99 -23.28
N ARG A 32 17.88 15.09 -23.64
CA ARG A 32 18.72 15.84 -22.72
C ARG A 32 17.84 16.45 -21.64
N VAL A 33 17.68 15.72 -20.55
CA VAL A 33 17.16 16.26 -19.30
C VAL A 33 18.03 15.73 -18.17
N ASP A 34 18.03 16.44 -17.02
CA ASP A 34 19.01 16.36 -15.91
C ASP A 34 19.01 15.02 -15.13
N PHE A 35 19.17 13.91 -15.83
CA PHE A 35 19.48 12.62 -15.22
C PHE A 35 20.92 12.62 -14.71
N ARG A 36 21.11 12.13 -13.48
CA ARG A 36 22.39 12.17 -12.77
C ARG A 36 22.91 10.76 -12.55
N PRO A 37 24.23 10.58 -12.46
CA PRO A 37 24.82 9.36 -11.93
C PRO A 37 24.11 8.96 -10.63
N ALA A 38 23.85 7.66 -10.46
CA ALA A 38 23.36 7.14 -9.20
C ALA A 38 24.34 7.52 -8.08
N ALA A 39 23.82 7.73 -6.86
CA ALA A 39 24.66 8.04 -5.70
C ALA A 39 25.45 6.83 -5.18
N TYR A 40 25.30 5.66 -5.82
CA TYR A 40 25.94 4.40 -5.45
C TYR A 40 26.79 3.86 -6.61
N ASP A 41 27.94 3.28 -6.23
CA ASP A 41 28.84 2.58 -7.16
C ASP A 41 28.60 1.06 -7.16
N GLY A 42 27.60 0.59 -6.42
CA GLY A 42 27.19 -0.81 -6.37
C GLY A 42 25.92 -1.01 -5.55
N TYR A 43 25.27 -2.14 -5.73
CA TYR A 43 24.05 -2.51 -5.01
C TYR A 43 23.98 -4.04 -4.86
N GLU A 44 23.23 -4.47 -3.84
CA GLU A 44 22.92 -5.88 -3.58
C GLU A 44 21.47 -6.17 -3.99
N VAL A 45 21.24 -7.32 -4.60
CA VAL A 45 19.93 -7.80 -5.03
C VAL A 45 19.68 -9.17 -4.41
N THR A 46 18.49 -9.36 -3.87
CA THR A 46 17.97 -10.67 -3.51
C THR A 46 17.32 -11.30 -4.74
N LEU A 47 17.81 -12.47 -5.14
CA LEU A 47 17.28 -13.23 -6.27
C LEU A 47 15.99 -13.97 -5.88
N VAL A 48 15.27 -14.51 -6.87
CA VAL A 48 13.95 -15.14 -6.67
C VAL A 48 13.96 -16.35 -5.75
N ASP A 49 15.13 -16.92 -5.53
CA ASP A 49 15.37 -18.06 -4.65
C ASP A 49 16.13 -17.68 -3.37
N GLY A 50 16.16 -16.38 -3.04
CA GLY A 50 16.74 -15.83 -1.82
C GLY A 50 18.27 -15.65 -1.84
N ALA A 51 18.95 -16.04 -2.91
CA ALA A 51 20.40 -15.82 -3.02
C ALA A 51 20.71 -14.33 -3.16
N LYS A 52 21.82 -13.89 -2.57
CA LYS A 52 22.29 -12.51 -2.67
C LYS A 52 23.33 -12.38 -3.77
N VAL A 53 23.13 -11.34 -4.59
CA VAL A 53 24.07 -10.94 -5.65
C VAL A 53 24.45 -9.49 -5.43
N ASN A 54 25.75 -9.21 -5.48
CA ASN A 54 26.29 -7.87 -5.43
C ASN A 54 26.87 -7.50 -6.80
N LEU A 55 26.49 -6.33 -7.32
CA LEU A 55 27.03 -5.77 -8.55
C LEU A 55 27.66 -4.41 -8.26
N GLN A 56 28.94 -4.25 -8.60
CA GLN A 56 29.70 -3.01 -8.35
C GLN A 56 30.42 -2.55 -9.61
N ILE A 57 30.57 -1.23 -9.74
CA ILE A 57 31.41 -0.59 -10.74
C ILE A 57 32.61 0.06 -10.05
N VAL A 58 33.82 -0.45 -10.35
CA VAL A 58 35.07 0.07 -9.79
C VAL A 58 36.07 0.30 -10.91
N GLY A 59 36.40 1.57 -11.16
CA GLY A 59 37.44 1.95 -12.14
C GLY A 59 37.19 1.43 -13.56
N GLY A 60 35.95 1.54 -14.04
CA GLY A 60 35.55 1.10 -15.38
C GLY A 60 35.32 -0.42 -15.52
N LYS A 61 35.34 -1.14 -14.39
CA LYS A 61 35.09 -2.58 -14.34
C LYS A 61 33.81 -2.88 -13.58
N MET A 62 33.13 -3.93 -14.01
CA MET A 62 32.03 -4.54 -13.28
C MET A 62 32.56 -5.72 -12.47
N ILE A 63 32.30 -5.67 -11.17
CA ILE A 63 32.56 -6.74 -10.22
C ILE A 63 31.20 -7.34 -9.86
N PHE A 64 31.09 -8.64 -10.02
CA PHE A 64 29.92 -9.41 -9.62
C PHE A 64 30.35 -10.39 -8.53
N GLU A 65 29.57 -10.47 -7.46
CA GLU A 65 29.73 -11.45 -6.40
C GLU A 65 28.37 -12.07 -6.06
N SER A 66 28.36 -13.36 -5.73
CA SER A 66 27.16 -14.06 -5.26
C SER A 66 27.53 -14.99 -4.11
N ASP A 67 26.61 -15.13 -3.16
CA ASP A 67 26.71 -16.11 -2.09
C ASP A 67 26.45 -17.56 -2.56
N VAL A 68 25.84 -17.76 -3.73
CA VAL A 68 25.53 -19.07 -4.32
C VAL A 68 26.42 -19.38 -5.52
N ASP A 69 26.97 -20.60 -5.54
CA ASP A 69 27.72 -21.15 -6.66
C ASP A 69 26.76 -21.75 -7.71
N ARG A 70 26.56 -21.02 -8.82
CA ARG A 70 25.77 -21.47 -9.98
C ARG A 70 26.22 -20.79 -11.27
N ASP A 71 25.62 -21.21 -12.38
CA ASP A 71 25.82 -20.58 -13.68
C ASP A 71 25.00 -19.29 -13.77
N TYR A 72 25.68 -18.18 -14.03
CA TYR A 72 25.07 -16.87 -14.29
C TYR A 72 25.43 -16.40 -15.71
N ASN A 73 24.49 -15.74 -16.38
CA ASN A 73 24.73 -15.03 -17.63
C ASN A 73 24.53 -13.55 -17.41
N ILE A 74 25.54 -12.73 -17.74
CA ILE A 74 25.40 -11.28 -17.72
C ILE A 74 25.47 -10.76 -19.15
N GLN A 75 24.46 -10.01 -19.56
CA GLN A 75 24.36 -9.41 -20.88
C GLN A 75 24.41 -7.90 -20.77
N LEU A 76 25.34 -7.30 -21.51
CA LEU A 76 25.43 -5.88 -21.71
C LEU A 76 24.80 -5.54 -23.06
N PHE A 77 23.71 -4.77 -23.06
CA PHE A 77 23.05 -4.32 -24.28
C PHE A 77 22.91 -2.80 -24.31
N LYS A 78 22.92 -2.25 -25.52
CA LYS A 78 22.63 -0.82 -25.71
C LYS A 78 21.14 -0.59 -25.50
N THR A 79 20.78 0.29 -24.58
CA THR A 79 19.38 0.58 -24.22
C THR A 79 18.60 1.11 -25.43
N GLU A 80 19.26 1.89 -26.31
CA GLU A 80 18.63 2.50 -27.49
C GLU A 80 18.04 1.52 -28.52
N ASN A 81 18.57 0.31 -28.61
CA ASN A 81 18.23 -0.63 -29.69
C ASN A 81 18.28 -2.10 -29.27
N ASN A 82 18.41 -2.37 -27.97
CA ASN A 82 18.49 -3.69 -27.37
C ASN A 82 19.57 -4.59 -28.00
N ARG A 83 20.60 -3.99 -28.61
CA ARG A 83 21.68 -4.75 -29.22
C ARG A 83 22.61 -5.23 -28.13
N ILE A 84 22.65 -6.54 -27.92
CA ILE A 84 23.66 -7.20 -27.10
C ILE A 84 25.05 -6.85 -27.66
N VAL A 85 25.85 -6.20 -26.83
CA VAL A 85 27.23 -5.83 -27.12
C VAL A 85 28.19 -6.88 -26.57
N ARG A 86 27.85 -7.45 -25.40
CA ARG A 86 28.64 -8.51 -24.80
C ARG A 86 27.77 -9.41 -23.93
N SER A 87 28.10 -10.70 -23.92
CA SER A 87 27.59 -11.66 -22.95
C SER A 87 28.76 -12.27 -22.20
N PHE A 88 28.60 -12.41 -20.90
CA PHE A 88 29.55 -13.03 -19.98
C PHE A 88 28.87 -14.24 -19.37
N THR A 89 29.44 -15.43 -19.58
CA THR A 89 28.99 -16.64 -18.89
C THR A 89 29.93 -16.89 -17.74
N MET A 90 29.36 -16.94 -16.55
CA MET A 90 30.07 -17.18 -15.30
C MET A 90 29.74 -18.56 -14.77
N ASN A 91 30.78 -19.22 -14.28
CA ASN A 91 30.66 -20.42 -13.48
C ASN A 91 31.33 -20.09 -12.15
N GLY A 92 30.55 -19.96 -11.06
CA GLY A 92 31.10 -19.61 -9.75
C GLY A 92 30.49 -18.37 -9.11
N GLN A 93 30.99 -18.07 -7.90
CA GLN A 93 30.50 -17.01 -7.02
C GLN A 93 31.04 -15.60 -7.33
N SER A 94 32.00 -15.43 -8.24
CA SER A 94 32.55 -14.10 -8.54
C SER A 94 33.09 -13.96 -9.96
N PHE A 95 33.07 -12.73 -10.44
CA PHE A 95 33.56 -12.36 -11.77
C PHE A 95 33.92 -10.89 -11.86
N GLU A 96 34.87 -10.61 -12.74
CA GLU A 96 35.29 -9.25 -13.06
C GLU A 96 35.31 -9.07 -14.58
N ALA A 97 34.63 -8.03 -15.08
CA ALA A 97 34.66 -7.61 -16.47
C ALA A 97 35.13 -6.17 -16.62
N ASP A 98 36.10 -5.95 -17.51
CA ASP A 98 36.46 -4.62 -18.03
C ASP A 98 35.36 -4.17 -19.00
N LEU A 99 34.51 -3.23 -18.58
CA LEU A 99 33.39 -2.73 -19.37
C LEU A 99 33.80 -1.58 -20.31
N GLU A 100 34.86 -0.84 -19.97
CA GLU A 100 35.31 0.37 -20.70
C GLU A 100 35.49 0.11 -22.21
N ARG A 101 35.92 -1.11 -22.57
CA ARG A 101 36.19 -1.53 -23.96
C ARG A 101 34.96 -1.87 -24.79
N PHE A 102 33.82 -2.09 -24.13
CA PHE A 102 32.57 -2.46 -24.78
C PHE A 102 31.57 -1.29 -24.81
N MET A 103 31.85 -0.22 -24.07
CA MET A 103 30.97 0.92 -23.91
C MET A 103 31.45 2.15 -24.71
N ASP A 104 30.52 2.71 -25.48
CA ASP A 104 30.69 3.99 -26.16
C ASP A 104 30.48 5.14 -25.16
N GLU A 105 31.13 6.27 -25.41
CA GLU A 105 30.97 7.51 -24.63
C GLU A 105 29.53 8.00 -24.67
N GLU A 106 29.06 8.57 -23.55
CA GLU A 106 27.76 9.25 -23.44
C GLU A 106 26.59 8.37 -23.93
N THR A 107 26.70 7.05 -23.74
CA THR A 107 25.72 6.05 -24.20
C THR A 107 25.21 5.25 -23.01
N LEU A 108 23.90 5.03 -22.95
CA LEU A 108 23.25 4.19 -21.95
C LEU A 108 23.30 2.72 -22.36
N TYR A 109 23.62 1.89 -21.38
CA TYR A 109 23.61 0.45 -21.50
C TYR A 109 22.80 -0.14 -20.37
N THR A 110 22.19 -1.28 -20.64
CA THR A 110 21.49 -2.06 -19.64
C THR A 110 22.26 -3.36 -19.42
N VAL A 111 22.37 -3.74 -18.15
CA VAL A 111 22.99 -4.97 -17.68
C VAL A 111 21.88 -5.92 -17.24
N SER A 112 21.70 -7.00 -17.98
CA SER A 112 20.80 -8.08 -17.57
C SER A 112 21.59 -9.24 -16.98
N LEU A 113 21.15 -9.70 -15.82
CA LEU A 113 21.56 -10.94 -15.18
C LEU A 113 20.50 -12.01 -15.47
N SER A 114 20.91 -13.20 -15.92
CA SER A 114 20.03 -14.36 -15.98
C SER A 114 20.64 -15.61 -15.36
N TYR A 115 19.78 -16.45 -14.81
CA TYR A 115 20.14 -17.66 -14.07
C TYR A 115 18.96 -18.66 -14.07
N GLU A 116 19.25 -19.91 -13.72
CA GLU A 116 18.21 -20.93 -13.56
C GLU A 116 17.71 -20.97 -12.11
N ALA A 117 16.40 -20.84 -11.92
CA ALA A 117 15.72 -21.03 -10.64
C ALA A 117 14.39 -21.77 -10.86
N TYR A 118 14.08 -22.74 -10.00
CA TYR A 118 12.84 -23.54 -10.08
C TYR A 118 12.55 -24.19 -11.44
N GLY A 119 13.60 -24.46 -12.23
CA GLY A 119 13.50 -25.02 -13.59
C GLY A 119 13.10 -24.03 -14.68
N LEU A 120 13.24 -22.73 -14.40
CA LEU A 120 13.01 -21.62 -15.31
C LEU A 120 14.28 -20.77 -15.44
N THR A 121 14.50 -20.22 -16.62
CA THR A 121 15.47 -19.14 -16.81
C THR A 121 14.84 -17.83 -16.35
N VAL A 122 15.42 -17.22 -15.31
CA VAL A 122 14.96 -15.94 -14.74
C VAL A 122 15.90 -14.83 -15.15
N PHE A 123 15.37 -13.63 -15.36
CA PHE A 123 16.09 -12.44 -15.79
C PHE A 123 15.87 -11.29 -14.80
N ASN A 124 16.92 -10.50 -14.57
CA ASN A 124 16.90 -9.19 -13.90
C ASN A 124 17.58 -8.20 -14.86
N SER A 125 16.98 -7.06 -15.23
CA SER A 125 17.39 -6.34 -16.46
C SER A 125 17.27 -4.82 -16.46
N ASP A 126 17.35 -4.19 -15.31
CA ASP A 126 16.95 -2.78 -15.07
C ASP A 126 18.08 -2.01 -14.41
N ASN A 127 19.26 -2.63 -14.46
CA ASN A 127 20.54 -2.07 -14.10
C ASN A 127 21.04 -1.29 -15.30
N ILE A 128 20.86 0.03 -15.25
CA ILE A 128 21.34 0.92 -16.30
C ILE A 128 22.72 1.43 -15.88
N ILE A 129 23.66 1.42 -16.82
CA ILE A 129 24.99 1.99 -16.64
C ILE A 129 25.28 2.97 -17.78
N PHE A 130 26.06 3.98 -17.43
CA PHE A 130 26.44 5.07 -18.31
C PHE A 130 27.94 5.30 -18.26
N LYS A 131 28.53 5.63 -19.41
CA LYS A 131 29.95 5.98 -19.50
C LYS A 131 30.13 7.48 -19.74
N SER A 132 30.89 8.13 -18.87
CA SER A 132 31.35 9.52 -19.04
C SER A 132 32.88 9.59 -18.95
N GLY A 133 33.53 9.74 -20.11
CA GLY A 133 34.97 9.61 -20.21
C GLY A 133 35.43 8.19 -19.85
N LYS A 134 36.35 8.09 -18.89
CA LYS A 134 36.85 6.80 -18.40
C LYS A 134 36.01 6.19 -17.30
N ASP A 135 35.10 6.97 -16.75
CA ASP A 135 34.31 6.56 -15.61
C ASP A 135 33.01 5.94 -16.12
N ILE A 136 32.62 4.85 -15.45
CA ILE A 136 31.36 4.15 -15.67
C ILE A 136 30.59 4.31 -14.37
N HIS A 137 29.33 4.67 -14.48
CA HIS A 137 28.45 4.90 -13.35
C HIS A 137 27.22 4.05 -13.49
N PHE A 138 26.69 3.57 -12.37
CA PHE A 138 25.29 3.23 -12.35
C PHE A 138 24.47 4.46 -12.65
N TRP A 139 23.40 4.23 -13.37
CA TRP A 139 22.42 5.22 -13.72
C TRP A 139 21.14 4.86 -12.99
N LYS A 140 20.59 5.82 -12.24
CA LYS A 140 19.34 5.58 -11.53
C LYS A 140 18.26 5.32 -12.57
N ASN A 141 17.64 4.14 -12.51
CA ASN A 141 16.46 3.87 -13.31
C ASN A 141 15.31 4.73 -12.76
N VAL A 142 14.59 5.42 -13.63
CA VAL A 142 13.40 6.21 -13.27
C VAL A 142 12.34 5.37 -12.55
N ASN A 143 12.30 4.07 -12.84
CA ASN A 143 11.39 3.13 -12.19
C ASN A 143 11.68 2.94 -10.68
N TYR A 144 12.92 3.17 -10.22
CA TYR A 144 13.31 3.06 -8.81
C TYR A 144 13.31 4.40 -8.08
N GLU A 145 12.69 5.42 -8.67
CA GLU A 145 12.47 6.72 -8.04
C GLU A 145 11.05 6.79 -7.44
N TYR A 146 10.59 5.68 -6.83
CA TYR A 146 9.47 5.72 -5.90
C TYR A 146 9.73 6.83 -4.88
N ASN A 147 8.76 7.71 -4.66
CA ASN A 147 8.95 8.73 -3.66
C ASN A 147 8.89 8.07 -2.28
N LEU A 148 10.06 7.81 -1.72
CA LEU A 148 10.27 7.12 -0.45
C LEU A 148 9.81 7.92 0.76
N ASP A 149 9.37 9.16 0.55
CA ASP A 149 8.83 10.04 1.57
C ASP A 149 7.51 9.53 2.19
N THR A 150 6.88 8.49 1.63
CA THR A 150 5.53 8.02 2.03
C THR A 150 5.39 6.51 2.29
N CYS A 151 6.48 5.73 2.31
CA CYS A 151 6.38 4.29 2.63
C CYS A 151 6.02 4.08 4.11
N SER A 152 5.31 2.98 4.45
CA SER A 152 4.88 2.67 5.82
C SER A 152 5.83 1.69 6.54
N GLU A 153 5.55 1.43 7.83
CA GLU A 153 6.51 0.84 8.78
C GLU A 153 6.51 -0.66 8.69
N LEU A 154 7.56 -1.20 8.08
CA LEU A 154 7.76 -2.64 8.01
C LEU A 154 8.15 -3.18 9.37
N TRP A 155 7.16 -3.73 10.06
CA TRP A 155 7.34 -4.22 11.40
C TRP A 155 8.08 -5.56 11.43
N THR A 156 9.10 -5.67 12.28
CA THR A 156 9.96 -6.87 12.38
C THR A 156 9.85 -7.61 13.71
N ASP A 157 9.12 -7.06 14.69
CA ASP A 157 8.91 -7.76 15.95
C ASP A 157 7.93 -8.93 15.79
N SER A 158 8.01 -9.90 16.70
CA SER A 158 7.26 -11.15 16.59
C SER A 158 5.75 -10.97 16.67
N GLN A 159 5.26 -9.92 17.35
CA GLN A 159 3.83 -9.64 17.37
C GLN A 159 3.40 -9.13 16.00
N SER A 160 4.18 -8.22 15.42
CA SER A 160 3.85 -7.69 14.10
C SER A 160 3.89 -8.69 12.98
N LEU A 161 4.92 -9.54 12.94
CA LEU A 161 4.99 -10.60 11.95
C LEU A 161 3.81 -11.58 12.09
N LYS A 162 3.25 -11.72 13.30
CA LYS A 162 2.04 -12.52 13.51
C LYS A 162 0.81 -11.81 12.96
N GLU A 163 0.68 -10.51 13.16
CA GLU A 163 -0.46 -9.74 12.64
C GLU A 163 -0.44 -9.66 11.11
N CYS A 164 0.74 -9.56 10.51
CA CYS A 164 0.93 -9.70 9.06
C CYS A 164 0.62 -11.11 8.53
N LEU A 165 0.08 -12.04 9.34
CA LEU A 165 -0.47 -13.34 8.94
C LEU A 165 -1.99 -13.44 9.15
N GLU A 166 -2.59 -12.50 9.87
CA GLU A 166 -4.01 -12.46 10.16
C GLU A 166 -4.74 -11.65 9.06
N PRO A 167 -6.05 -11.85 8.87
CA PRO A 167 -6.84 -11.02 7.96
C PRO A 167 -6.93 -9.57 8.46
N GLN A 168 -6.87 -8.61 7.55
CA GLN A 168 -6.96 -7.18 7.84
C GLN A 168 -7.69 -6.46 6.69
N ASN A 169 -8.79 -5.75 6.99
CA ASN A 169 -9.58 -5.00 6.01
C ASN A 169 -9.82 -5.80 4.71
N ASP A 170 -9.15 -5.38 3.62
CA ASP A 170 -9.23 -5.90 2.25
C ASP A 170 -8.28 -7.07 1.94
N ILE A 171 -7.58 -7.58 2.96
CA ILE A 171 -6.65 -8.71 2.90
C ILE A 171 -7.30 -9.92 3.60
N GLU A 172 -8.29 -10.54 2.98
CA GLU A 172 -9.08 -11.64 3.58
C GLU A 172 -8.38 -12.99 3.51
N CYS A 173 -7.17 -13.10 4.07
CA CYS A 173 -6.36 -14.32 3.97
C CYS A 173 -6.97 -15.58 4.63
N ASP A 174 -8.04 -15.42 5.42
CA ASP A 174 -8.84 -16.50 6.00
C ASP A 174 -10.06 -16.91 5.16
N ASP A 175 -10.32 -16.22 4.03
CA ASP A 175 -11.40 -16.58 3.12
C ASP A 175 -11.16 -17.96 2.47
N PRO A 176 -12.14 -18.88 2.49
CA PRO A 176 -11.97 -20.24 1.96
C PRO A 176 -11.62 -20.32 0.47
N VAL A 177 -12.05 -19.34 -0.35
CA VAL A 177 -11.74 -19.27 -1.78
C VAL A 177 -10.29 -18.86 -1.96
N LEU A 178 -9.84 -17.80 -1.27
CA LEU A 178 -8.44 -17.35 -1.32
C LEU A 178 -7.48 -18.44 -0.84
N ILE A 179 -7.81 -19.12 0.26
CA ILE A 179 -7.03 -20.28 0.75
C ILE A 179 -6.95 -21.37 -0.32
N ALA A 180 -8.05 -21.68 -1.01
CA ALA A 180 -8.06 -22.71 -2.05
C ALA A 180 -7.21 -22.34 -3.27
N TYR A 181 -7.27 -21.07 -3.72
CA TYR A 181 -6.41 -20.56 -4.80
C TYR A 181 -4.94 -20.58 -4.39
N SER A 182 -4.63 -20.02 -3.23
CA SER A 182 -3.27 -19.98 -2.68
C SER A 182 -2.64 -21.38 -2.61
N ASN A 183 -3.36 -22.36 -2.06
CA ASN A 183 -2.92 -23.76 -2.01
C ASN A 183 -2.69 -24.38 -3.39
N LYS A 184 -3.52 -24.04 -4.37
CA LYS A 184 -3.41 -24.55 -5.75
C LYS A 184 -2.20 -23.95 -6.47
N ILE A 185 -1.98 -22.65 -6.33
CA ILE A 185 -0.83 -21.93 -6.91
C ILE A 185 0.49 -22.48 -6.33
N CYS A 186 0.51 -22.65 -5.01
CA CYS A 186 1.69 -23.07 -4.26
C CYS A 186 1.92 -24.59 -4.23
N GLU A 187 1.06 -25.37 -4.89
CA GLU A 187 1.13 -26.84 -4.85
C GLU A 187 2.49 -27.34 -5.37
N GLY A 188 3.24 -28.01 -4.49
CA GLY A 188 4.55 -28.58 -4.81
C GLY A 188 5.64 -27.54 -5.02
N ALA A 189 5.51 -26.33 -4.47
CA ALA A 189 6.62 -25.40 -4.27
C ALA A 189 7.66 -26.03 -3.33
N ALA A 190 8.95 -25.77 -3.59
CA ALA A 190 10.08 -26.29 -2.83
C ALA A 190 10.28 -25.56 -1.50
N ASP A 191 10.03 -24.25 -1.49
CA ASP A 191 10.24 -23.34 -0.37
C ASP A 191 9.31 -22.11 -0.48
N ASP A 192 9.36 -21.23 0.51
CA ASP A 192 8.49 -20.05 0.58
C ASP A 192 8.85 -19.00 -0.49
N TRP A 193 10.11 -18.93 -0.92
CA TRP A 193 10.54 -18.10 -2.05
C TRP A 193 9.83 -18.52 -3.35
N GLU A 194 9.76 -19.82 -3.64
CA GLU A 194 9.03 -20.31 -4.81
C GLU A 194 7.52 -20.03 -4.71
N LYS A 195 6.94 -20.12 -3.52
CA LYS A 195 5.52 -19.78 -3.31
C LYS A 195 5.24 -18.32 -3.66
N VAL A 196 6.02 -17.39 -3.09
CA VAL A 196 5.93 -15.95 -3.37
C VAL A 196 6.10 -15.68 -4.86
N PHE A 197 7.12 -16.26 -5.50
CA PHE A 197 7.35 -16.13 -6.93
C PHE A 197 6.15 -16.63 -7.76
N ARG A 198 5.57 -17.79 -7.41
CA ARG A 198 4.40 -18.34 -8.11
C ARG A 198 3.14 -17.50 -7.93
N ILE A 199 2.93 -16.93 -6.75
CA ILE A 199 1.81 -16.03 -6.46
C ILE A 199 1.95 -14.75 -7.30
N TYR A 200 3.13 -14.14 -7.28
CA TYR A 200 3.42 -12.97 -8.12
C TYR A 200 3.12 -13.25 -9.59
N MET A 201 3.69 -14.33 -10.12
CA MET A 201 3.52 -14.73 -11.52
C MET A 201 2.04 -14.99 -11.86
N PHE A 202 1.29 -15.58 -10.93
CA PHE A 202 -0.14 -15.81 -11.14
C PHE A 202 -0.90 -14.49 -11.27
N ILE A 203 -0.65 -13.53 -10.40
CA ILE A 203 -1.32 -12.22 -10.46
C ILE A 203 -0.95 -11.50 -11.75
N SER A 204 0.34 -11.37 -12.04
CA SER A 204 0.83 -10.63 -13.21
C SER A 204 0.42 -11.25 -14.55
N SER A 205 0.24 -12.59 -14.61
CA SER A 205 -0.05 -13.30 -15.85
C SER A 205 -1.52 -13.65 -16.08
N GLU A 206 -2.30 -13.83 -15.01
CA GLU A 206 -3.71 -14.25 -15.11
C GLU A 206 -4.71 -13.13 -14.88
N MET A 207 -4.35 -12.07 -14.15
CA MET A 207 -5.20 -10.92 -13.92
C MET A 207 -5.01 -9.84 -14.99
N ALA A 208 -5.96 -8.91 -15.09
CA ALA A 208 -5.89 -7.77 -16.00
C ALA A 208 -5.93 -6.43 -15.27
N TYR A 209 -5.00 -5.54 -15.59
CA TYR A 209 -5.00 -4.19 -15.05
C TYR A 209 -6.18 -3.41 -15.64
N ASP A 210 -7.04 -2.81 -14.81
CA ASP A 210 -8.26 -2.14 -15.27
C ASP A 210 -8.01 -0.67 -15.61
N ASN A 211 -7.71 -0.38 -16.87
CA ASN A 211 -7.50 1.00 -17.33
C ASN A 211 -8.79 1.82 -17.33
N VAL A 212 -9.96 1.18 -17.48
CA VAL A 212 -11.24 1.92 -17.47
C VAL A 212 -11.48 2.50 -16.09
N GLU A 213 -11.17 1.71 -15.08
CA GLU A 213 -11.32 2.08 -13.67
C GLU A 213 -10.24 3.05 -13.21
N ALA A 214 -8.99 2.87 -13.67
CA ALA A 214 -7.89 3.79 -13.40
C ALA A 214 -8.16 5.23 -13.90
N GLU A 215 -8.94 5.37 -14.98
CA GLU A 215 -9.33 6.69 -15.53
C GLU A 215 -10.50 7.35 -14.77
N ASP A 216 -11.21 6.64 -13.89
CA ASP A 216 -12.36 7.15 -13.15
C ASP A 216 -11.96 7.80 -11.81
N THR A 217 -11.70 9.11 -11.86
CA THR A 217 -11.31 9.92 -10.69
C THR A 217 -12.39 10.11 -9.61
N VAL A 218 -13.61 9.59 -9.80
CA VAL A 218 -14.75 9.84 -8.90
C VAL A 218 -14.95 8.71 -7.89
N SER A 219 -14.48 7.51 -8.20
CA SER A 219 -14.52 6.35 -7.33
C SER A 219 -13.28 6.31 -6.44
N GLY A 220 -13.46 6.57 -5.14
CA GLY A 220 -12.46 6.17 -4.14
C GLY A 220 -12.47 4.64 -4.10
N TYR A 221 -11.45 4.00 -4.65
CA TYR A 221 -11.42 2.55 -4.78
C TYR A 221 -10.68 1.89 -3.63
N GLN A 222 -11.23 0.75 -3.21
CA GLN A 222 -10.66 -0.23 -2.30
C GLN A 222 -11.04 -1.61 -2.87
N ASP A 223 -10.14 -2.23 -3.62
CA ASP A 223 -10.35 -3.57 -4.17
C ASP A 223 -9.93 -4.62 -3.15
N SER A 224 -10.86 -5.44 -2.69
CA SER A 224 -10.54 -6.57 -1.82
C SER A 224 -9.80 -7.69 -2.55
N ALA A 225 -9.03 -8.49 -1.81
CA ALA A 225 -8.37 -9.67 -2.36
C ALA A 225 -9.37 -10.65 -2.99
N VAL A 226 -10.56 -10.79 -2.38
CA VAL A 226 -11.65 -11.63 -2.89
C VAL A 226 -12.20 -11.11 -4.22
N ASP A 227 -12.39 -9.79 -4.34
CA ASP A 227 -12.90 -9.16 -5.56
C ASP A 227 -11.95 -9.36 -6.73
N ILE A 228 -10.64 -9.21 -6.52
CA ILE A 228 -9.63 -9.47 -7.56
C ILE A 228 -9.68 -10.91 -8.07
N ILE A 229 -9.77 -11.90 -7.17
CA ILE A 229 -9.86 -13.31 -7.59
C ILE A 229 -11.18 -13.61 -8.31
N ARG A 230 -12.27 -12.95 -7.92
CA ARG A 230 -13.59 -13.13 -8.54
C ARG A 230 -13.65 -12.53 -9.94
N ASP A 231 -13.16 -11.30 -10.08
CA ASP A 231 -13.38 -10.48 -11.26
C ASP A 231 -12.24 -10.64 -12.28
N GLY A 232 -11.07 -11.08 -11.83
CA GLY A 232 -9.90 -11.32 -12.68
C GLY A 232 -9.24 -10.04 -13.20
N LYS A 233 -9.56 -8.91 -12.59
CA LYS A 233 -9.07 -7.58 -12.93
C LYS A 233 -9.15 -6.64 -11.71
N GLY A 234 -8.42 -5.54 -11.74
CA GLY A 234 -8.46 -4.48 -10.72
C GLY A 234 -7.29 -3.51 -10.87
N LEU A 235 -7.02 -2.76 -9.80
CA LEU A 235 -5.96 -1.75 -9.73
C LEU A 235 -4.81 -2.15 -8.79
N CYS A 236 -3.82 -1.27 -8.64
CA CYS A 236 -2.61 -1.54 -7.87
C CYS A 236 -2.85 -1.93 -6.41
N GLU A 237 -3.79 -1.27 -5.73
CA GLU A 237 -4.19 -1.63 -4.37
C GLU A 237 -4.75 -3.05 -4.30
N GLY A 238 -5.72 -3.38 -5.16
CA GLY A 238 -6.30 -4.71 -5.21
C GLY A 238 -5.29 -5.80 -5.52
N PHE A 239 -4.36 -5.55 -6.44
CA PHE A 239 -3.29 -6.51 -6.71
C PHE A 239 -2.34 -6.69 -5.53
N GLY A 240 -2.03 -5.61 -4.80
CA GLY A 240 -1.32 -5.67 -3.52
C GLY A 240 -2.07 -6.51 -2.49
N ASN A 241 -3.36 -6.21 -2.27
CA ASN A 241 -4.25 -6.90 -1.32
C ASN A 241 -4.34 -8.39 -1.63
N CYS A 242 -4.61 -8.74 -2.88
CA CYS A 242 -4.68 -10.12 -3.36
C CYS A 242 -3.34 -10.85 -3.18
N PHE A 243 -2.23 -10.21 -3.53
CA PHE A 243 -0.90 -10.78 -3.35
C PHE A 243 -0.61 -11.06 -1.87
N ALA A 244 -0.85 -10.09 -0.99
CA ALA A 244 -0.65 -10.23 0.44
C ALA A 244 -1.55 -11.34 1.01
N ALA A 245 -2.84 -11.36 0.66
CA ALA A 245 -3.77 -12.36 1.16
C ALA A 245 -3.37 -13.79 0.76
N LEU A 246 -2.94 -13.99 -0.49
CA LEU A 246 -2.46 -15.29 -0.97
C LEU A 246 -1.17 -15.72 -0.26
N CYS A 247 -0.26 -14.79 0.05
CA CYS A 247 0.96 -15.06 0.82
C CYS A 247 0.65 -15.42 2.28
N ARG A 248 -0.19 -14.62 2.96
CA ARG A 248 -0.64 -14.85 4.33
C ARG A 248 -1.33 -16.21 4.47
N ALA A 249 -2.14 -16.60 3.49
CA ALA A 249 -2.77 -17.93 3.43
C ALA A 249 -1.77 -19.10 3.34
N GLN A 250 -0.50 -18.85 2.94
CA GLN A 250 0.60 -19.83 3.00
C GLN A 250 1.43 -19.75 4.28
N GLY A 251 1.06 -18.88 5.22
CA GLY A 251 1.84 -18.62 6.44
C GLY A 251 3.05 -17.72 6.20
N ILE A 252 3.05 -16.91 5.13
CA ILE A 252 4.13 -15.98 4.79
C ILE A 252 3.66 -14.57 5.17
N PRO A 253 4.34 -13.88 6.12
CA PRO A 253 3.95 -12.53 6.49
C PRO A 253 4.08 -11.59 5.30
N ALA A 254 3.01 -10.85 5.03
CA ALA A 254 2.95 -9.94 3.89
C ALA A 254 2.16 -8.68 4.26
N VAL A 255 2.48 -7.55 3.65
CA VAL A 255 1.75 -6.28 3.83
C VAL A 255 1.55 -5.62 2.47
N VAL A 256 0.58 -4.71 2.42
CA VAL A 256 0.36 -3.81 1.30
C VAL A 256 0.86 -2.44 1.72
N GLU A 257 1.57 -1.80 0.81
CA GLU A 257 2.26 -0.55 1.03
C GLU A 257 1.78 0.44 -0.01
N PHE A 258 1.55 1.68 0.43
CA PHE A 258 1.13 2.76 -0.43
C PHE A 258 2.25 3.77 -0.57
N GLY A 259 2.32 4.38 -1.74
CA GLY A 259 3.14 5.54 -1.93
C GLY A 259 2.86 6.19 -3.26
N ILE A 260 3.78 7.02 -3.67
CA ILE A 260 3.66 7.74 -4.92
C ILE A 260 4.46 6.98 -5.97
N GLY A 261 3.73 6.34 -6.90
CA GLY A 261 4.27 5.66 -8.08
C GLY A 261 4.18 6.54 -9.32
N PHE A 262 4.60 6.01 -10.48
CA PHE A 262 4.50 6.72 -11.75
C PHE A 262 3.13 6.53 -12.39
N ALA A 263 2.50 7.63 -12.81
CA ALA A 263 1.13 7.64 -13.35
C ALA A 263 1.03 7.13 -14.80
N ASP A 264 2.11 7.24 -15.59
CA ASP A 264 2.10 6.86 -17.02
C ASP A 264 3.47 6.34 -17.47
N TYR A 265 3.55 5.03 -17.70
CA TYR A 265 4.77 4.34 -18.14
C TYR A 265 5.18 4.70 -19.59
N ASP A 266 4.24 5.08 -20.46
CA ASP A 266 4.55 5.51 -21.83
C ASP A 266 5.23 6.90 -21.83
N GLU A 267 4.86 7.77 -20.89
CA GLU A 267 5.46 9.09 -20.71
C GLU A 267 6.88 9.07 -20.12
N MET A 268 7.24 8.03 -19.35
CA MET A 268 8.61 7.82 -18.82
C MET A 268 9.69 7.75 -19.91
N THR A 269 9.28 7.49 -21.15
CA THR A 269 10.19 7.38 -22.31
C THR A 269 10.26 8.65 -23.15
N THR A 270 9.40 9.64 -22.87
CA THR A 270 9.18 10.80 -23.75
C THR A 270 9.22 12.17 -23.07
N ARG A 271 9.37 12.27 -21.74
CA ARG A 271 9.67 13.53 -21.05
C ARG A 271 10.27 13.31 -19.66
N VAL A 272 10.83 14.37 -19.06
CA VAL A 272 11.14 14.33 -17.63
C VAL A 272 9.85 14.38 -16.83
N PRO A 273 9.74 13.52 -15.80
CA PRO A 273 8.66 13.55 -14.83
C PRO A 273 8.45 14.93 -14.20
N SER A 274 7.24 15.46 -14.27
CA SER A 274 6.75 16.52 -13.37
C SER A 274 6.16 15.93 -12.10
N SER A 275 5.99 16.74 -11.06
CA SER A 275 5.26 16.37 -9.82
C SER A 275 3.87 15.80 -10.09
N ASP A 276 3.28 16.15 -11.23
CA ASP A 276 1.93 15.76 -11.64
C ASP A 276 1.92 14.41 -12.39
N ASP A 277 3.10 13.82 -12.66
CA ASP A 277 3.26 12.53 -13.37
C ASP A 277 3.31 11.34 -12.39
N PHE A 278 3.07 11.65 -11.12
CA PHE A 278 3.19 10.76 -10.01
C PHE A 278 1.79 10.49 -9.46
N ALA A 279 1.33 9.25 -9.57
CA ALA A 279 0.04 8.82 -9.07
C ALA A 279 0.20 8.09 -7.74
N ASP A 280 -0.85 8.11 -6.93
CA ASP A 280 -0.96 7.17 -5.82
C ASP A 280 -0.86 5.75 -6.37
N HIS A 281 0.01 4.95 -5.75
CA HIS A 281 0.31 3.60 -6.17
C HIS A 281 0.45 2.70 -4.95
N ALA A 282 0.07 1.44 -5.12
CA ALA A 282 0.23 0.45 -4.08
C ALA A 282 1.08 -0.71 -4.58
N TRP A 283 1.86 -1.27 -3.68
CA TRP A 283 2.68 -2.46 -3.90
C TRP A 283 2.61 -3.37 -2.67
N ALA A 284 3.36 -4.46 -2.67
CA ALA A 284 3.39 -5.38 -1.56
C ALA A 284 4.81 -5.58 -1.01
N ALA A 285 4.88 -6.01 0.25
CA ALA A 285 6.11 -6.51 0.84
C ALA A 285 5.88 -7.89 1.47
N VAL A 286 6.91 -8.74 1.46
CA VAL A 286 6.90 -10.06 2.12
C VAL A 286 8.10 -10.23 3.00
N TYR A 287 7.91 -10.89 4.14
CA TYR A 287 9.00 -11.21 5.06
C TYR A 287 9.55 -12.60 4.75
N LEU A 288 10.74 -12.66 4.15
CA LEU A 288 11.43 -13.89 3.75
C LEU A 288 12.91 -13.81 4.11
N GLY A 289 13.46 -14.92 4.61
CA GLY A 289 14.91 -14.97 4.93
C GLY A 289 15.34 -13.96 5.99
N ASP A 290 14.46 -13.66 6.96
CA ASP A 290 14.66 -12.68 8.03
C ASP A 290 14.77 -11.21 7.56
N GLU A 291 14.30 -10.92 6.34
CA GLU A 291 14.30 -9.57 5.76
C GLU A 291 12.95 -9.31 5.04
N TRP A 292 12.56 -8.04 4.95
CA TRP A 292 11.44 -7.63 4.12
C TRP A 292 11.90 -7.38 2.68
N HIS A 293 11.12 -7.89 1.72
CA HIS A 293 11.37 -7.73 0.29
C HIS A 293 10.17 -7.05 -0.35
N PHE A 294 10.44 -5.97 -1.09
CA PHE A 294 9.41 -5.27 -1.86
C PHE A 294 9.23 -5.91 -3.23
N LEU A 295 7.98 -5.93 -3.65
CA LEU A 295 7.58 -6.37 -4.97
C LEU A 295 6.30 -5.62 -5.41
N ASP A 296 6.21 -5.38 -6.71
CA ASP A 296 5.06 -4.71 -7.31
C ASP A 296 4.36 -5.67 -8.28
N PRO A 297 3.23 -6.29 -7.87
CA PRO A 297 2.48 -7.21 -8.72
C PRO A 297 1.92 -6.56 -10.00
N THR A 298 1.89 -5.22 -10.07
CA THR A 298 1.39 -4.48 -11.24
C THR A 298 2.45 -4.24 -12.30
N PHE A 299 3.72 -4.28 -11.91
CA PHE A 299 4.83 -3.82 -12.74
C PHE A 299 4.98 -4.63 -14.04
N ASP A 300 4.75 -5.94 -13.96
CA ASP A 300 4.91 -6.87 -15.07
C ASP A 300 3.55 -7.38 -15.61
N MET A 301 2.47 -6.61 -15.44
CA MET A 301 1.14 -7.02 -15.90
C MET A 301 1.12 -7.28 -17.40
N ILE A 302 0.67 -8.47 -17.79
CA ILE A 302 0.63 -8.87 -19.21
C ILE A 302 -0.73 -8.59 -19.87
N ARG A 303 -1.78 -8.30 -19.08
CA ARG A 303 -3.14 -8.06 -19.59
C ARG A 303 -3.65 -6.70 -19.12
N TYR A 304 -4.25 -5.95 -20.04
CA TYR A 304 -4.87 -4.66 -19.76
C TYR A 304 -6.31 -4.67 -20.24
N TYR A 305 -7.24 -4.37 -19.34
CA TYR A 305 -8.66 -4.28 -19.62
C TYR A 305 -9.01 -2.82 -19.94
N ASN A 306 -9.41 -2.57 -21.18
CA ASN A 306 -9.84 -1.27 -21.69
C ASN A 306 -11.37 -1.22 -21.92
N GLY A 307 -12.10 -2.18 -21.33
CA GLY A 307 -13.56 -2.26 -21.39
C GLY A 307 -14.10 -3.63 -21.85
N PRO A 308 -15.43 -3.81 -21.88
CA PRO A 308 -16.05 -5.14 -22.00
C PRO A 308 -15.73 -5.92 -23.27
N ASN A 309 -15.18 -5.25 -24.29
CA ASN A 309 -14.82 -5.85 -25.57
C ASN A 309 -13.35 -5.64 -25.94
N ASP A 310 -12.53 -5.13 -25.01
CA ASP A 310 -11.16 -4.73 -25.29
C ASP A 310 -10.24 -5.20 -24.15
N LEU A 311 -9.66 -6.38 -24.34
CA LEU A 311 -8.63 -6.95 -23.48
C LEU A 311 -7.37 -7.07 -24.31
N GLU A 312 -6.38 -6.26 -23.97
CA GLU A 312 -5.06 -6.30 -24.60
C GLU A 312 -4.15 -7.26 -23.84
N VAL A 313 -3.37 -8.05 -24.58
CA VAL A 313 -2.40 -8.99 -24.02
C VAL A 313 -1.04 -8.74 -24.65
N TYR A 314 -0.05 -8.51 -23.81
CA TYR A 314 1.31 -8.22 -24.19
C TYR A 314 2.22 -9.43 -23.89
N GLU A 315 3.15 -9.71 -24.80
CA GLU A 315 4.22 -10.68 -24.55
C GLU A 315 5.41 -9.94 -23.92
N TYR A 316 5.56 -10.05 -22.60
CA TYR A 316 6.67 -9.45 -21.86
C TYR A 316 7.68 -10.51 -21.38
N GLN A 317 8.95 -10.10 -21.28
CA GLN A 317 9.90 -10.80 -20.42
C GLN A 317 9.71 -10.24 -19.01
N MET A 318 9.06 -11.03 -18.16
CA MET A 318 8.84 -10.73 -16.75
C MET A 318 10.19 -10.44 -16.09
N THR A 319 10.31 -9.29 -15.43
CA THR A 319 11.51 -8.93 -14.69
C THR A 319 11.15 -8.90 -13.21
N TYR A 320 11.24 -10.07 -12.59
CA TYR A 320 10.86 -10.22 -11.20
C TYR A 320 11.90 -9.61 -10.26
N TYR A 321 11.43 -8.89 -9.26
CA TYR A 321 12.25 -8.32 -8.19
C TYR A 321 11.87 -8.82 -6.81
N LEU A 322 12.90 -9.07 -6.00
CA LEU A 322 12.82 -8.97 -4.56
C LEU A 322 13.85 -7.92 -4.16
N MET A 323 13.41 -6.68 -4.00
CA MET A 323 14.32 -5.61 -3.61
C MET A 323 14.44 -5.60 -2.10
N PRO A 324 15.66 -5.78 -1.54
CA PRO A 324 15.88 -5.55 -0.12
C PRO A 324 15.73 -4.06 0.19
N LEU A 325 15.15 -3.75 1.35
CA LEU A 325 14.84 -2.38 1.82
C LEU A 325 16.02 -1.40 1.70
N GLU A 326 17.26 -1.87 1.88
CA GLU A 326 18.48 -1.04 1.80
C GLU A 326 18.69 -0.39 0.41
N SER A 327 18.00 -0.89 -0.63
CA SER A 327 17.99 -0.31 -1.98
C SER A 327 17.25 1.04 -2.05
N PHE A 328 16.51 1.39 -0.99
CA PHE A 328 15.56 2.50 -0.94
C PHE A 328 15.97 3.65 0.02
N SER A 329 17.28 3.89 0.16
CA SER A 329 17.88 5.03 0.90
C SER A 329 17.81 4.99 2.44
N ASN A 330 18.84 5.56 3.07
CA ASN A 330 19.17 5.42 4.50
C ASN A 330 18.45 6.40 5.46
N ASP A 331 17.53 7.25 4.99
CA ASP A 331 17.14 8.46 5.75
C ASP A 331 15.64 8.80 5.65
N HIS A 332 14.70 7.87 5.80
CA HIS A 332 13.28 8.25 5.89
C HIS A 332 12.53 7.56 7.03
N ARG A 333 11.63 8.36 7.64
CA ARG A 333 10.80 8.04 8.80
C ARG A 333 9.39 7.74 8.33
N ILE A 334 8.75 6.88 9.10
CA ILE A 334 7.75 5.98 8.59
C ILE A 334 6.44 6.18 9.36
N TYR A 335 5.29 6.10 8.68
CA TYR A 335 3.96 6.29 9.28
C TYR A 335 3.05 5.10 8.99
N ASP A 336 2.24 4.73 9.98
CA ASP A 336 1.42 3.51 10.11
C ASP A 336 0.40 3.32 8.96
N ALA A 337 0.36 2.11 8.38
CA ALA A 337 -0.57 1.70 7.31
C ALA A 337 -1.89 1.11 7.82
N ASP A 338 -2.06 0.87 9.12
CA ASP A 338 -3.30 0.26 9.67
C ASP A 338 -4.41 1.28 9.95
N THR A 339 -4.32 2.46 9.32
CA THR A 339 -5.40 3.45 9.30
C THR A 339 -5.51 3.94 7.88
N ARG A 340 -6.72 3.92 7.29
CA ARG A 340 -6.94 4.42 5.92
C ARG A 340 -6.24 5.78 5.78
N HIS A 341 -5.18 5.85 4.97
CA HIS A 341 -4.42 7.07 4.62
C HIS A 341 -3.41 7.65 5.64
N GLY A 342 -2.46 6.87 6.16
CA GLY A 342 -1.20 7.43 6.70
C GLY A 342 -1.41 8.45 7.84
N ILE A 343 -2.46 8.26 8.62
CA ILE A 343 -2.80 9.15 9.72
C ILE A 343 -1.84 8.88 10.88
N PRO A 344 -1.28 9.92 11.52
CA PRO A 344 -0.38 9.74 12.65
C PRO A 344 -1.07 8.95 13.77
N SER A 345 -0.48 7.83 14.20
CA SER A 345 -0.91 7.07 15.39
C SER A 345 -0.73 7.84 16.69
N ALA A 346 -0.10 9.01 16.66
CA ALA A 346 -0.14 9.98 17.74
C ALA A 346 0.02 11.39 17.19
N GLY A 347 -0.56 12.36 17.88
CA GLY A 347 -0.51 13.75 17.45
C GLY A 347 -1.21 14.70 18.41
N TYR A 348 -1.39 15.93 17.96
CA TYR A 348 -2.17 16.93 18.68
C TYR A 348 -3.61 16.90 18.15
N CYS A 349 -4.57 16.82 19.07
CA CYS A 349 -6.00 16.98 18.77
C CYS A 349 -6.54 18.29 19.36
N GLY A 350 -5.66 19.24 19.71
CA GLY A 350 -6.01 20.56 20.23
C GLY A 350 -4.75 21.37 20.58
N GLU A 351 -4.90 22.65 20.97
CA GLU A 351 -3.75 23.49 21.34
C GLU A 351 -2.95 22.90 22.52
N HIS A 352 -3.66 22.20 23.42
CA HIS A 352 -3.11 21.63 24.64
C HIS A 352 -3.57 20.19 24.90
N ALA A 353 -4.03 19.52 23.84
CA ALA A 353 -4.52 18.15 23.88
C ALA A 353 -3.81 17.31 22.82
N GLN A 354 -3.58 16.05 23.15
CA GLN A 354 -2.89 15.11 22.30
C GLN A 354 -3.59 13.76 22.34
N TYR A 355 -3.39 12.98 21.29
CA TYR A 355 -3.92 11.64 21.16
C TYR A 355 -2.81 10.63 20.83
N GLU A 356 -3.03 9.39 21.20
CA GLU A 356 -2.23 8.22 20.82
C GLU A 356 -3.21 7.05 20.57
N ILE A 357 -3.16 6.47 19.38
CA ILE A 357 -3.93 5.31 18.98
C ILE A 357 -3.02 4.09 19.14
N THR A 358 -3.44 3.18 20.01
CA THR A 358 -2.77 1.90 20.13
C THR A 358 -3.14 1.01 18.98
N ARG A 359 -2.27 0.04 18.73
CA ARG A 359 -2.41 -0.97 17.70
C ARG A 359 -3.70 -1.79 17.76
N ASP A 360 -4.27 -2.00 18.94
CA ASP A 360 -5.57 -2.66 19.13
C ASP A 360 -6.77 -1.72 18.88
N GLY A 361 -6.53 -0.53 18.33
CA GLY A 361 -7.55 0.44 17.95
C GLY A 361 -8.09 1.28 19.10
N VAL A 362 -7.32 1.47 20.18
CA VAL A 362 -7.73 2.33 21.31
C VAL A 362 -7.08 3.70 21.20
N CYS A 363 -7.90 4.74 21.01
CA CYS A 363 -7.48 6.14 21.01
C CYS A 363 -7.45 6.70 22.44
N TYR A 364 -6.25 6.94 22.97
CA TYR A 364 -6.02 7.62 24.24
C TYR A 364 -5.92 9.12 24.02
N ILE A 365 -6.73 9.90 24.73
CA ILE A 365 -6.73 11.37 24.65
C ILE A 365 -6.30 11.95 26.00
N SER A 366 -5.34 12.87 25.99
CA SER A 366 -4.82 13.54 27.19
C SER A 366 -4.67 15.05 26.96
N GLY A 367 -4.48 15.80 28.04
CA GLY A 367 -4.34 17.26 28.00
C GLY A 367 -5.60 17.99 28.43
N TRP A 368 -5.80 19.22 27.93
CA TRP A 368 -6.88 20.09 28.38
C TRP A 368 -7.43 21.01 27.29
N GLY A 369 -8.64 21.53 27.52
CA GLY A 369 -9.29 22.50 26.64
C GLY A 369 -10.17 21.84 25.55
N THR A 370 -10.15 22.44 24.37
CA THR A 370 -10.95 22.00 23.22
C THR A 370 -10.20 20.93 22.42
N ILE A 371 -10.91 19.89 21.99
CA ILE A 371 -10.38 18.88 21.07
C ILE A 371 -11.12 18.85 19.74
N LYS A 372 -10.36 18.70 18.65
CA LYS A 372 -10.79 18.34 17.29
C LYS A 372 -9.78 17.35 16.74
N MET A 373 -10.21 16.14 16.39
CA MET A 373 -9.30 15.18 15.76
C MET A 373 -8.84 15.72 14.41
N PRO A 374 -7.58 15.46 14.00
CA PRO A 374 -7.16 15.76 12.64
C PRO A 374 -8.05 15.03 11.61
N GLN A 375 -8.25 15.65 10.45
CA GLN A 375 -9.05 15.06 9.38
C GLN A 375 -8.53 13.66 9.01
N GLY A 376 -9.44 12.70 8.86
CA GLY A 376 -9.13 11.31 8.54
C GLY A 376 -8.90 10.42 9.77
N VAL A 377 -8.60 10.97 10.96
CA VAL A 377 -8.34 10.15 12.16
C VAL A 377 -9.66 9.60 12.73
N ASN A 378 -10.17 8.52 12.16
CA ASN A 378 -11.47 7.91 12.50
C ASN A 378 -11.44 6.37 12.62
N CYS A 379 -10.24 5.81 12.61
CA CYS A 379 -9.89 4.39 12.48
C CYS A 379 -9.74 3.63 13.82
N PHE A 380 -10.35 4.10 14.90
CA PHE A 380 -10.24 3.49 16.23
C PHE A 380 -11.58 2.98 16.73
N ASN A 381 -11.57 1.87 17.48
CA ASN A 381 -12.78 1.22 18.00
C ASN A 381 -13.17 1.68 19.41
N LYS A 382 -12.30 2.45 20.08
CA LYS A 382 -12.49 2.88 21.46
C LYS A 382 -11.78 4.19 21.76
N ILE A 383 -12.43 5.06 22.53
CA ILE A 383 -11.83 6.29 23.06
C ILE A 383 -11.61 6.14 24.57
N VAL A 384 -10.43 6.53 25.05
CA VAL A 384 -10.07 6.57 26.47
C VAL A 384 -9.49 7.95 26.79
N PHE A 385 -10.25 8.74 27.54
CA PHE A 385 -9.73 9.99 28.10
C PHE A 385 -8.85 9.68 29.32
N ASP A 386 -7.68 10.32 29.39
CA ASP A 386 -6.80 10.27 30.56
C ASP A 386 -7.58 10.74 31.80
N PRO A 387 -7.53 10.01 32.93
CA PRO A 387 -8.18 10.41 34.17
C PRO A 387 -7.79 11.81 34.69
N GLU A 388 -6.63 12.34 34.32
CA GLU A 388 -6.18 13.70 34.65
C GLU A 388 -6.40 14.70 33.51
N SER A 389 -7.07 14.31 32.42
CA SER A 389 -7.43 15.25 31.36
C SER A 389 -8.46 16.28 31.85
N GLU A 390 -8.30 17.52 31.39
CA GLU A 390 -9.24 18.62 31.62
C GLU A 390 -9.86 19.05 30.28
N ILE A 391 -10.31 18.08 29.48
CA ILE A 391 -11.00 18.35 28.21
C ILE A 391 -12.35 18.98 28.53
N THR A 392 -12.62 20.16 27.96
CA THR A 392 -13.83 20.94 28.23
C THR A 392 -14.77 21.01 27.04
N VAL A 393 -14.26 20.84 25.81
CA VAL A 393 -15.06 20.96 24.58
C VAL A 393 -14.68 19.85 23.62
N ILE A 394 -15.69 19.14 23.12
CA ILE A 394 -15.59 18.32 21.93
C ILE A 394 -16.02 19.22 20.77
N ASP A 395 -15.08 19.60 19.90
CA ASP A 395 -15.31 20.61 18.86
C ASP A 395 -16.08 20.06 17.65
N GLU A 396 -16.38 20.96 16.71
CA GLU A 396 -17.07 20.64 15.47
C GLU A 396 -16.34 19.50 14.72
N ASP A 397 -17.09 18.51 14.25
CA ASP A 397 -16.61 17.31 13.53
C ASP A 397 -15.54 16.46 14.26
N CYS A 398 -15.37 16.62 15.58
CA CYS A 398 -14.23 16.03 16.28
C CYS A 398 -14.09 14.51 16.09
N PHE A 399 -15.20 13.77 16.02
CA PHE A 399 -15.25 12.33 15.81
C PHE A 399 -16.23 11.98 14.67
N ILE A 400 -16.29 12.82 13.63
CA ILE A 400 -17.11 12.52 12.45
C ILE A 400 -16.62 11.23 11.76
N ASP A 401 -17.56 10.44 11.22
CA ASP A 401 -17.29 9.19 10.48
C ASP A 401 -16.43 8.18 11.24
N CYS A 402 -16.48 8.18 12.58
CA CYS A 402 -15.77 7.22 13.43
C CYS A 402 -16.54 5.91 13.55
N ASP A 403 -16.80 5.24 12.42
CA ASP A 403 -17.73 4.11 12.31
C ASP A 403 -17.43 2.93 13.24
N LEU A 404 -16.19 2.78 13.70
CA LEU A 404 -15.77 1.65 14.53
C LEU A 404 -15.99 1.85 16.04
N ILE A 405 -16.29 3.08 16.49
CA ILE A 405 -16.44 3.35 17.93
C ILE A 405 -17.77 2.75 18.42
N THR A 406 -17.70 1.87 19.41
CA THR A 406 -18.91 1.24 19.99
C THR A 406 -19.37 1.89 21.29
N THR A 407 -18.46 2.58 21.99
CA THR A 407 -18.75 3.18 23.30
C THR A 407 -17.89 4.42 23.54
N VAL A 408 -18.54 5.50 23.96
CA VAL A 408 -17.89 6.76 24.36
C VAL A 408 -18.23 7.10 25.81
N ILE A 409 -17.21 7.33 26.63
CA ILE A 409 -17.35 7.82 28.00
C ILE A 409 -16.65 9.17 28.09
N LEU A 410 -17.42 10.25 28.02
CA LEU A 410 -16.88 11.60 28.12
C LEU A 410 -16.44 11.91 29.57
N PRO A 411 -15.32 12.63 29.78
CA PRO A 411 -14.87 12.99 31.11
C PRO A 411 -15.80 14.05 31.73
N ASP A 412 -15.95 14.03 33.07
CA ASP A 412 -16.83 14.95 33.82
C ASP A 412 -16.52 16.44 33.60
N THR A 413 -15.36 16.76 33.02
CA THR A 413 -14.91 18.12 32.69
C THR A 413 -15.54 18.67 31.41
N VAL A 414 -16.17 17.85 30.56
CA VAL A 414 -16.77 18.31 29.31
C VAL A 414 -17.98 19.20 29.59
N ILE A 415 -18.01 20.36 28.93
CA ILE A 415 -19.04 21.40 29.05
C ILE A 415 -19.84 21.51 27.74
N SER A 416 -19.20 21.27 26.59
CA SER A 416 -19.81 21.44 25.27
C SER A 416 -19.47 20.29 24.34
N ILE A 417 -20.49 19.82 23.62
CA ILE A 417 -20.38 18.94 22.47
C ILE A 417 -20.88 19.76 21.28
N ASN A 418 -19.99 20.14 20.37
CA ASN A 418 -20.30 21.07 19.28
C ASN A 418 -20.95 20.34 18.08
N ASP A 419 -21.20 21.10 17.02
CA ASP A 419 -21.92 20.65 15.83
C ASP A 419 -21.20 19.46 15.16
N CYS A 420 -21.95 18.46 14.71
CA CYS A 420 -21.43 17.26 14.02
C CYS A 420 -20.36 16.45 14.78
N ALA A 421 -20.17 16.66 16.09
CA ALA A 421 -19.04 16.12 16.84
C ALA A 421 -18.92 14.58 16.81
N PHE A 422 -20.02 13.85 16.68
CA PHE A 422 -20.10 12.40 16.51
C PHE A 422 -21.06 12.04 15.36
N ASN A 423 -21.15 12.88 14.33
CA ASN A 423 -21.98 12.59 13.17
C ASN A 423 -21.47 11.33 12.44
N SER A 424 -22.40 10.50 11.95
CA SER A 424 -22.11 9.28 11.21
C SER A 424 -21.18 8.32 11.95
N CYS A 425 -21.35 8.15 13.27
CA CYS A 425 -20.68 7.08 14.02
C CYS A 425 -21.56 5.82 14.01
N GLU A 426 -21.59 5.09 12.90
CA GLU A 426 -22.60 4.05 12.63
C GLU A 426 -22.64 2.93 13.71
N ASP A 427 -21.50 2.45 14.22
CA ASP A 427 -21.46 1.40 15.26
C ASP A 427 -21.59 1.93 16.71
N LEU A 428 -21.83 3.23 16.93
CA LEU A 428 -21.89 3.81 18.28
C LEU A 428 -23.12 3.33 19.06
N GLU A 429 -22.96 2.32 19.91
CA GLU A 429 -24.08 1.75 20.68
C GLU A 429 -24.47 2.59 21.91
N TYR A 430 -23.49 3.22 22.56
CA TYR A 430 -23.66 3.91 23.85
C TYR A 430 -22.73 5.12 24.02
N ILE A 431 -23.29 6.24 24.47
CA ILE A 431 -22.53 7.39 24.96
C ILE A 431 -22.96 7.83 26.37
N TYR A 432 -21.97 8.07 27.24
CA TYR A 432 -22.17 8.73 28.52
C TYR A 432 -21.93 10.24 28.40
N ILE A 433 -23.00 11.03 28.55
CA ILE A 433 -22.97 12.50 28.63
C ILE A 433 -22.92 12.93 30.11
N PRO A 434 -21.85 13.58 30.59
CA PRO A 434 -21.70 13.93 32.00
C PRO A 434 -22.54 15.14 32.41
N ASN A 435 -22.81 15.27 33.71
CA ASN A 435 -23.62 16.35 34.28
C ASN A 435 -23.02 17.76 34.14
N GLY A 436 -21.80 17.88 33.59
CA GLY A 436 -21.17 19.16 33.27
C GLY A 436 -21.61 19.77 31.93
N VAL A 437 -22.16 18.94 31.04
CA VAL A 437 -22.51 19.38 29.67
C VAL A 437 -23.69 20.33 29.69
N THR A 438 -23.52 21.50 29.09
CA THR A 438 -24.55 22.54 28.95
C THR A 438 -25.04 22.70 27.51
N TYR A 439 -24.27 22.23 26.52
CA TYR A 439 -24.56 22.41 25.10
C TYR A 439 -24.29 21.14 24.31
N ILE A 440 -25.26 20.78 23.46
CA ILE A 440 -25.17 19.73 22.44
C ILE A 440 -25.49 20.40 21.10
N GLY A 441 -24.57 20.32 20.15
CA GLY A 441 -24.62 21.01 18.85
C GLY A 441 -25.65 20.46 17.88
N GLN A 442 -25.75 21.11 16.73
CA GLN A 442 -26.52 20.63 15.58
C GLN A 442 -25.89 19.34 15.03
N GLU A 443 -26.70 18.35 14.66
CA GLU A 443 -26.24 17.09 14.01
C GLU A 443 -25.17 16.30 14.81
N SER A 444 -25.00 16.59 16.11
CA SER A 444 -23.87 16.08 16.90
C SER A 444 -23.82 14.56 17.04
N PHE A 445 -24.97 13.87 16.92
CA PHE A 445 -25.12 12.41 16.92
C PHE A 445 -26.05 11.98 15.79
N ASP A 446 -26.09 12.72 14.69
CA ASP A 446 -26.89 12.35 13.52
C ASP A 446 -26.26 11.13 12.81
N CYS A 447 -27.09 10.28 12.21
CA CYS A 447 -26.70 9.02 11.55
C CYS A 447 -25.92 8.03 12.45
N CYS A 448 -26.26 7.91 13.74
CA CYS A 448 -25.68 6.89 14.64
C CYS A 448 -26.58 5.65 14.72
N ASP A 449 -26.55 4.81 13.67
CA ASP A 449 -27.47 3.69 13.44
C ASP A 449 -27.64 2.69 14.61
N GLU A 450 -26.56 2.43 15.33
CA GLU A 450 -26.54 1.51 16.48
C GLU A 450 -26.86 2.18 17.83
N LEU A 451 -26.98 3.51 17.89
CA LEU A 451 -27.17 4.25 19.13
C LEU A 451 -28.51 3.94 19.77
N SER A 452 -28.45 3.18 20.86
CA SER A 452 -29.64 2.59 21.46
C SER A 452 -30.21 3.40 22.61
N TYR A 453 -29.38 4.14 23.34
CA TYR A 453 -29.83 4.92 24.49
C TYR A 453 -28.96 6.12 24.78
N VAL A 454 -29.60 7.28 24.98
CA VAL A 454 -28.95 8.50 25.43
C VAL A 454 -29.70 9.09 26.63
N TYR A 455 -28.96 9.31 27.72
CA TYR A 455 -29.43 10.08 28.86
C TYR A 455 -28.91 11.52 28.76
N ILE A 456 -29.80 12.48 28.50
CA ILE A 456 -29.45 13.90 28.46
C ILE A 456 -29.49 14.47 29.88
N PRO A 457 -28.40 14.95 30.48
CA PRO A 457 -28.41 15.48 31.85
C PRO A 457 -29.25 16.76 32.02
N ASP A 458 -29.69 17.01 33.26
CA ASP A 458 -30.47 18.22 33.60
C ASP A 458 -29.65 19.52 33.51
N SER A 459 -28.33 19.43 33.28
CA SER A 459 -27.45 20.57 32.98
C SER A 459 -27.55 21.06 31.53
N VAL A 460 -27.99 20.23 30.58
CA VAL A 460 -27.97 20.55 29.14
C VAL A 460 -28.99 21.64 28.78
N GLU A 461 -28.55 22.88 28.62
CA GLU A 461 -29.43 24.03 28.38
C GLU A 461 -29.92 24.10 26.93
N THR A 462 -29.14 23.58 25.99
CA THR A 462 -29.43 23.65 24.54
C THR A 462 -29.08 22.34 23.85
N ILE A 463 -29.95 21.92 22.93
CA ILE A 463 -29.76 20.81 21.99
C ILE A 463 -29.95 21.41 20.60
N GLY A 464 -29.01 21.19 19.70
CA GLY A 464 -29.06 21.69 18.33
C GLY A 464 -30.14 21.00 17.49
N MET A 465 -30.39 21.56 16.31
CA MET A 465 -31.28 20.92 15.33
C MET A 465 -30.67 19.58 14.89
N TRP A 466 -31.50 18.56 14.69
CA TRP A 466 -31.06 17.25 14.20
C TRP A 466 -29.96 16.58 15.02
N ALA A 467 -29.76 16.97 16.29
CA ALA A 467 -28.67 16.45 17.10
C ALA A 467 -28.70 14.92 17.29
N PHE A 468 -29.85 14.30 17.02
CA PHE A 468 -30.15 12.87 17.10
C PHE A 468 -31.13 12.48 15.97
N ASP A 469 -30.87 12.96 14.75
CA ASP A 469 -31.66 12.61 13.56
C ASP A 469 -31.10 11.32 12.93
N ASP A 470 -31.95 10.62 12.16
CA ASP A 470 -31.59 9.35 11.50
C ASP A 470 -30.95 8.30 12.45
N ASP A 471 -31.40 8.27 13.72
CA ASP A 471 -31.02 7.26 14.73
C ASP A 471 -32.13 6.21 14.95
N PRO A 472 -32.27 5.18 14.10
CA PRO A 472 -33.42 4.28 14.07
C PRO A 472 -33.64 3.45 15.35
N ARG A 473 -32.63 3.37 16.23
CA ARG A 473 -32.67 2.57 17.47
C ARG A 473 -32.75 3.39 18.75
N LEU A 474 -32.74 4.71 18.64
CA LEU A 474 -32.52 5.58 19.79
C LEU A 474 -33.73 5.66 20.73
N TYR A 475 -33.47 5.33 22.00
CA TYR A 475 -34.29 5.72 23.14
C TYR A 475 -33.63 6.90 23.86
N ILE A 476 -34.23 8.08 23.82
CA ILE A 476 -33.69 9.27 24.48
C ILE A 476 -34.45 9.63 25.76
N SER A 477 -33.72 9.91 26.84
CA SER A 477 -34.25 10.41 28.10
C SER A 477 -33.92 11.90 28.25
N LEU A 478 -34.94 12.74 28.29
CA LEU A 478 -34.83 14.20 28.27
C LEU A 478 -35.33 14.85 29.58
N PRO A 479 -34.69 15.94 30.05
CA PRO A 479 -35.27 16.84 31.03
C PRO A 479 -36.61 17.41 30.55
N SER A 480 -37.59 17.55 31.45
CA SER A 480 -38.94 18.06 31.09
C SER A 480 -38.98 19.49 30.54
N ARG A 481 -37.90 20.29 30.66
CA ARG A 481 -37.82 21.60 29.98
C ARG A 481 -37.87 21.50 28.45
N PHE A 482 -37.68 20.30 27.91
CA PHE A 482 -37.61 20.00 26.48
C PHE A 482 -38.89 19.37 25.91
N THR A 483 -40.04 19.51 26.60
CA THR A 483 -41.31 18.84 26.22
C THR A 483 -41.90 19.24 24.87
N ASP A 484 -41.44 20.33 24.25
CA ASP A 484 -41.94 20.83 22.96
C ASP A 484 -40.95 20.58 21.78
N LEU A 485 -39.88 19.80 21.99
CA LEU A 485 -38.77 19.66 21.02
C LEU A 485 -39.11 18.94 19.70
N THR A 486 -40.10 18.03 19.68
CA THR A 486 -40.38 17.18 18.50
C THR A 486 -40.81 17.97 17.25
N TYR A 487 -41.16 19.26 17.40
CA TYR A 487 -41.55 20.13 16.29
C TYR A 487 -40.54 21.26 16.00
N GLU A 488 -39.73 21.66 17.00
CA GLU A 488 -38.80 22.79 16.85
C GLU A 488 -37.37 22.37 16.49
N TYR A 489 -36.96 21.12 16.80
CA TYR A 489 -35.56 20.69 16.70
C TYR A 489 -35.36 19.43 15.85
N ASN A 490 -36.42 18.87 15.25
CA ASN A 490 -36.39 17.68 14.40
C ASN A 490 -35.52 16.55 14.98
N LEU A 491 -35.86 16.10 16.18
CA LEU A 491 -35.32 14.84 16.70
C LEU A 491 -36.31 13.75 16.27
N ASP A 492 -35.87 12.73 15.51
CA ASP A 492 -36.69 11.56 15.14
C ASP A 492 -36.23 10.24 15.83
N PRO A 493 -36.03 10.22 17.17
CA PRO A 493 -35.66 8.99 17.86
C PRO A 493 -36.85 8.02 17.90
N MET A 494 -36.55 6.73 17.99
CA MET A 494 -37.59 5.69 18.13
C MET A 494 -38.47 5.89 19.38
N HIS A 495 -37.92 6.45 20.47
CA HIS A 495 -38.68 6.75 21.68
C HIS A 495 -38.12 7.93 22.47
N ILE A 496 -39.00 8.75 23.03
CA ILE A 496 -38.67 9.86 23.94
C ILE A 496 -39.31 9.64 25.30
N GLU A 497 -38.48 9.62 26.35
CA GLU A 497 -38.89 9.67 27.76
C GLU A 497 -38.63 11.06 28.35
N TYR A 498 -39.66 11.71 28.88
CA TYR A 498 -39.49 12.98 29.61
C TYR A 498 -39.42 12.75 31.11
N ARG A 499 -38.39 13.31 31.75
CA ARG A 499 -38.18 13.27 33.21
C ARG A 499 -38.72 14.53 33.87
N TYR A 500 -39.68 14.35 34.76
CA TYR A 500 -40.31 15.42 35.54
C TYR A 500 -39.68 15.44 36.95
N GLU A 501 -39.37 16.64 37.44
CA GLU A 501 -38.87 16.85 38.82
C GLU A 501 -39.90 16.47 39.90
#